data_AF-A0AAE3UML6-F1
#
_entry.id   AF-A0AAE3UML6-F1
#
_cell.length_a   1.000
_cell.length_b   1.000
_cell.length_c   1.000
_cell.angle_alpha   90.00
_cell.angle_beta   90.00
_cell.angle_gamma   90.00
#
_symmetry.space_group_name_H-M   'P 1'
#
loop_
_entity.id
_entity.type
_entity.pdbx_description
1 polymer ?
#
loop_
_entity_poly.entity_id
_entity_poly.type
_entity_poly.pdbx_seq_one_letter_code
_entity_poly.pdbx_strand_id
1 'polypeptide(L)'
;MLSAARLRLYHLLFDQNRRSGRRFEGLCGLFALLSVLVIFIESGLGTQYHLTLDEWHIFVWLELLVTAVFTLEYLLRIATWPNPLHYIFSFWGLIDLATILPLYVMWLWPEISLNYVFAWRAMRAIRALRILKLLRFMPSLNVFWRAIVSARHQLILFYSFIAIVMVIFGSLMYLIEGPEYGFTTLNASVYWAIVTITTVGYGDITPHTPLGRILASILILIGYSIIAIPTGLITTHMTSALNRRRQQRLCPQCQQGDHDDNARFCHACGHALPK
;
A
#
# COMPACT_ATOMS: atom_id res chain seq x y z
N MET A 1 -17.35 -30.95 -0.75
CA MET A 1 -18.50 -30.22 -0.18
C MET A 1 -18.04 -29.51 1.09
N LEU A 2 -18.15 -28.18 1.15
CA LEU A 2 -17.78 -27.42 2.36
C LEU A 2 -18.85 -27.65 3.44
N SER A 3 -18.46 -27.90 4.69
CA SER A 3 -19.41 -28.03 5.79
C SER A 3 -20.17 -26.71 6.02
N ALA A 4 -21.42 -26.78 6.50
CA ALA A 4 -22.26 -25.59 6.71
C ALA A 4 -21.63 -24.55 7.67
N ALA A 5 -20.78 -24.99 8.60
CA ALA A 5 -19.99 -24.13 9.47
C ALA A 5 -18.88 -23.40 8.71
N ARG A 6 -18.14 -24.10 7.83
CA ARG A 6 -17.08 -23.51 7.00
C ARG A 6 -17.61 -22.46 6.04
N LEU A 7 -18.81 -22.67 5.49
CA LEU A 7 -19.46 -21.68 4.62
C LEU A 7 -19.86 -20.41 5.39
N ARG A 8 -20.40 -20.55 6.62
CA ARG A 8 -20.72 -19.40 7.48
C ARG A 8 -19.47 -18.59 7.84
N LEU A 9 -18.39 -19.29 8.23
CA LEU A 9 -17.10 -18.66 8.51
C LEU A 9 -16.51 -17.97 7.27
N TYR A 10 -16.62 -18.58 6.09
CA TYR A 10 -16.19 -17.96 4.85
C TYR A 10 -16.92 -16.62 4.59
N HIS A 11 -18.25 -16.58 4.74
CA HIS A 11 -19.01 -15.32 4.63
C HIS A 11 -18.69 -14.32 5.75
N LEU A 12 -18.31 -14.77 6.94
CA LEU A 12 -17.88 -13.86 8.01
C LEU A 12 -16.51 -13.24 7.71
N LEU A 13 -15.57 -14.02 7.18
CA LEU A 13 -14.17 -13.61 7.00
C LEU A 13 -13.89 -12.93 5.66
N PHE A 14 -14.65 -13.22 4.60
CA PHE A 14 -14.33 -12.75 3.24
C PHE A 14 -15.45 -11.91 2.59
N ASP A 15 -16.69 -12.02 3.06
CA ASP A 15 -17.83 -11.36 2.41
C ASP A 15 -18.08 -9.94 2.97
N GLN A 16 -17.49 -8.95 2.29
CA GLN A 16 -17.60 -7.53 2.65
C GLN A 16 -18.97 -6.91 2.33
N ASN A 17 -19.81 -7.60 1.53
CA ASN A 17 -21.16 -7.16 1.23
C ASN A 17 -22.09 -7.37 2.42
N ARG A 18 -21.77 -8.34 3.29
CA ARG A 18 -22.53 -8.59 4.51
C ARG A 18 -22.08 -7.65 5.64
N ARG A 19 -23.04 -7.11 6.39
CA ARG A 19 -22.76 -6.23 7.56
C ARG A 19 -21.81 -6.88 8.58
N SER A 20 -21.91 -8.19 8.78
CA SER A 20 -21.05 -8.94 9.69
C SER A 20 -19.59 -8.99 9.21
N GLY A 21 -19.35 -9.27 7.93
CA GLY A 21 -17.99 -9.34 7.39
C GLY A 21 -17.32 -7.98 7.33
N ARG A 22 -18.06 -6.93 6.96
CA ARG A 22 -17.55 -5.54 7.01
C ARG A 22 -17.14 -5.11 8.41
N ARG A 23 -17.93 -5.46 9.44
CA ARG A 23 -17.59 -5.17 10.84
C ARG A 23 -16.36 -5.95 11.29
N PHE A 24 -16.26 -7.22 10.93
CA PHE A 24 -15.11 -8.05 11.26
C PHE A 24 -13.81 -7.46 10.65
N GLU A 25 -13.80 -7.17 9.35
CA GLU A 25 -12.65 -6.55 8.68
C GLU A 25 -12.31 -5.17 9.27
N GLY A 26 -13.33 -4.38 9.62
CA GLY A 26 -13.13 -3.09 10.29
C GLY A 26 -12.50 -3.24 11.69
N LEU A 27 -12.91 -4.23 12.47
CA LEU A 27 -12.33 -4.54 13.77
C LEU A 27 -10.88 -5.04 13.65
N CYS A 28 -10.60 -5.94 12.70
CA CYS A 28 -9.23 -6.38 12.39
C CYS A 28 -8.34 -5.20 11.98
N GLY A 29 -8.86 -4.30 11.14
CA GLY A 29 -8.18 -3.08 10.74
C GLY A 29 -7.90 -2.14 11.92
N LEU A 30 -8.90 -1.89 12.77
CA LEU A 30 -8.74 -1.07 13.98
C LEU A 30 -7.69 -1.67 14.93
N PHE A 31 -7.72 -2.99 15.13
CA PHE A 31 -6.76 -3.68 15.97
C PHE A 31 -5.33 -3.62 15.39
N ALA A 32 -5.20 -3.73 14.06
CA ALA A 32 -3.94 -3.52 13.36
C ALA A 32 -3.42 -2.09 13.53
N LEU A 33 -4.28 -1.07 13.43
CA LEU A 33 -3.91 0.31 13.67
C LEU A 33 -3.43 0.54 15.09
N LEU A 34 -4.18 0.07 16.10
CA LEU A 34 -3.82 0.20 17.51
C LEU A 34 -2.48 -0.47 17.81
N SER A 35 -2.26 -1.67 17.28
CA SER A 35 -1.00 -2.38 17.50
C SER A 35 0.20 -1.73 16.80
N VAL A 36 0.01 -1.06 15.65
CA VAL A 36 1.05 -0.23 15.03
C VAL A 36 1.37 0.96 15.92
N LEU A 37 0.37 1.62 16.49
CA LEU A 37 0.56 2.72 17.42
C LEU A 37 1.34 2.29 18.67
N VAL A 38 1.09 1.09 19.20
CA VAL A 38 1.90 0.49 20.28
C VAL A 38 3.37 0.33 19.86
N ILE A 39 3.65 -0.11 18.63
CA ILE A 39 5.04 -0.24 18.12
C ILE A 39 5.74 1.13 18.04
N PHE A 40 5.03 2.18 17.59
CA PHE A 40 5.59 3.54 17.56
C PHE A 40 5.90 4.04 18.97
N ILE A 41 5.01 3.80 19.94
CA ILE A 41 5.22 4.14 21.35
C ILE A 41 6.40 3.35 21.93
N GLU A 42 6.47 2.03 21.71
CA GLU A 42 7.57 1.16 22.14
C GLU A 42 8.91 1.71 21.62
N SER A 43 8.97 2.04 20.33
CA SER A 43 10.19 2.54 19.69
C SER A 43 10.61 3.94 20.20
N GLY A 44 9.64 4.82 20.46
CA GLY A 44 9.90 6.17 20.97
C GLY A 44 10.34 6.16 22.42
N LEU A 45 9.59 5.47 23.29
CA LEU A 45 9.90 5.37 24.71
C LEU A 45 11.21 4.64 24.93
N GLY A 46 11.46 3.51 24.27
CA GLY A 46 12.68 2.72 24.46
C GLY A 46 13.98 3.43 24.10
N THR A 47 13.93 4.54 23.35
CA THR A 47 15.12 5.35 23.01
C THR A 47 15.27 6.59 23.89
N GLN A 48 14.16 7.21 24.32
CA GLN A 48 14.18 8.46 25.10
C GLN A 48 14.11 8.23 26.62
N TYR A 49 13.45 7.17 27.06
CA TYR A 49 13.27 6.81 28.47
C TYR A 49 13.73 5.36 28.63
N HIS A 50 14.77 5.12 29.45
CA HIS A 50 15.16 3.76 29.77
C HIS A 50 14.05 3.10 30.62
N LEU A 51 13.11 2.47 29.92
CA LEU A 51 11.97 1.76 30.51
C LEU A 51 12.47 0.74 31.53
N THR A 52 11.78 0.67 32.67
CA THR A 52 12.01 -0.35 33.68
C THR A 52 11.65 -1.74 33.15
N LEU A 53 12.18 -2.81 33.75
CA LEU A 53 11.93 -4.19 33.31
C LEU A 53 10.42 -4.52 33.28
N ASP A 54 9.66 -4.02 34.25
CA ASP A 54 8.21 -4.24 34.35
C ASP A 54 7.42 -3.57 33.21
N GLU A 55 7.83 -2.38 32.79
CA GLU A 55 7.21 -1.67 31.66
C GLU A 55 7.48 -2.38 30.32
N TRP A 56 8.68 -2.96 30.16
CA TRP A 56 9.01 -3.79 29.00
C TRP A 56 8.12 -5.04 28.90
N HIS A 57 7.80 -5.68 30.03
CA HIS A 57 6.93 -6.85 30.03
C HIS A 57 5.53 -6.55 29.49
N ILE A 58 4.97 -5.37 29.76
CA ILE A 58 3.65 -4.96 29.24
C ILE A 58 3.65 -4.95 27.71
N PHE A 59 4.67 -4.37 27.08
CA PHE A 59 4.77 -4.33 25.62
C PHE A 59 4.92 -5.72 25.01
N VAL A 60 5.69 -6.60 25.65
CA VAL A 60 5.85 -8.00 25.21
C VAL A 60 4.51 -8.74 25.28
N TRP A 61 3.78 -8.64 26.39
CA TRP A 61 2.47 -9.29 26.53
C TRP A 61 1.44 -8.77 25.53
N LEU A 62 1.41 -7.45 25.29
CA LEU A 62 0.55 -6.85 24.28
C LEU A 62 0.89 -7.38 22.89
N GLU A 63 2.17 -7.46 22.53
CA GLU A 63 2.60 -7.97 21.24
C GLU A 63 2.29 -9.47 21.05
N LEU A 64 2.47 -10.27 22.10
CA LEU A 64 2.08 -11.69 22.12
C LEU A 64 0.57 -11.82 21.89
N LEU A 65 -0.24 -11.03 22.60
CA LEU A 65 -1.69 -11.05 22.47
C LEU A 65 -2.14 -10.64 21.07
N VAL A 66 -1.58 -9.55 20.52
CA VAL A 66 -1.90 -9.08 19.16
C VAL A 66 -1.54 -10.15 18.13
N THR A 67 -0.34 -10.72 18.24
CA THR A 67 0.14 -11.71 17.28
C THR A 67 -0.64 -13.02 17.39
N ALA A 68 -1.07 -13.42 18.59
CA ALA A 68 -1.95 -14.57 18.77
C ALA A 68 -3.29 -14.38 18.06
N VAL A 69 -3.90 -13.19 18.19
CA VAL A 69 -5.15 -12.83 17.49
C VAL A 69 -4.96 -12.89 15.97
N PHE A 70 -3.87 -12.32 15.44
CA PHE A 70 -3.60 -12.37 13.99
C PHE A 70 -3.20 -13.75 13.47
N THR A 71 -2.55 -14.56 14.29
CA THR A 71 -2.28 -15.97 13.95
C THR A 71 -3.60 -16.72 13.84
N LEU A 72 -4.49 -16.57 14.82
CA LEU A 72 -5.81 -17.20 14.79
C LEU A 72 -6.61 -16.74 13.56
N GLU A 73 -6.62 -15.44 13.26
CA GLU A 73 -7.22 -14.89 12.04
C GLU A 73 -6.66 -15.55 10.77
N TYR A 74 -5.33 -15.65 10.65
CA TYR A 74 -4.68 -16.23 9.48
C TYR A 74 -4.98 -17.73 9.33
N LEU A 75 -4.92 -18.50 10.41
CA LEU A 75 -5.27 -19.92 10.42
C LEU A 75 -6.74 -20.16 10.04
N LEU A 76 -7.65 -19.35 10.59
CA LEU A 76 -9.07 -19.41 10.24
C LEU A 76 -9.28 -19.12 8.74
N ARG A 77 -8.57 -18.15 8.18
CA ARG A 77 -8.65 -17.83 6.74
C ARG A 77 -8.10 -18.97 5.87
N ILE A 78 -6.96 -19.57 6.22
CA ILE A 78 -6.42 -20.73 5.51
C ILE A 78 -7.40 -21.90 5.56
N ALA A 79 -7.93 -22.23 6.75
CA ALA A 79 -8.83 -23.36 6.93
C ALA A 79 -10.17 -23.21 6.21
N THR A 80 -10.65 -21.97 6.05
CA THR A 80 -11.93 -21.67 5.41
C THR A 80 -11.83 -21.55 3.90
N TRP A 81 -10.70 -21.07 3.37
CA TRP A 81 -10.49 -20.91 1.93
C TRP A 81 -10.54 -22.24 1.17
N PRO A 82 -11.13 -22.32 -0.04
CA PRO A 82 -11.27 -23.59 -0.78
C PRO A 82 -9.94 -24.32 -1.04
N ASN A 83 -8.90 -23.58 -1.45
CA ASN A 83 -7.56 -24.08 -1.75
C ASN A 83 -6.49 -23.38 -0.89
N PRO A 84 -6.09 -23.93 0.27
CA PRO A 84 -5.29 -23.22 1.27
C PRO A 84 -3.95 -22.70 0.72
N LEU A 85 -3.26 -23.47 -0.13
CA LEU A 85 -2.01 -23.06 -0.75
C LEU A 85 -2.18 -21.79 -1.61
N HIS A 86 -3.29 -21.68 -2.34
CA HIS A 86 -3.56 -20.50 -3.17
C HIS A 86 -3.79 -19.26 -2.30
N TYR A 87 -4.35 -19.43 -1.10
CA TYR A 87 -4.49 -18.33 -0.16
C TYR A 87 -3.14 -17.87 0.39
N ILE A 88 -2.28 -18.81 0.82
CA ILE A 88 -0.95 -18.52 1.39
C ILE A 88 -0.11 -17.68 0.41
N PHE A 89 -0.09 -18.04 -0.87
CA PHE A 89 0.65 -17.33 -1.91
C PHE A 89 -0.11 -16.15 -2.55
N SER A 90 -1.28 -15.79 -2.03
CA SER A 90 -1.99 -14.58 -2.48
C SER A 90 -1.38 -13.32 -1.86
N PHE A 91 -1.56 -12.15 -2.48
CA PHE A 91 -1.11 -10.86 -1.94
C PHE A 91 -1.54 -10.65 -0.47
N TRP A 92 -2.81 -10.97 -0.18
CA TRP A 92 -3.38 -10.84 1.15
C TRP A 92 -2.86 -11.89 2.14
N GLY A 93 -2.61 -13.12 1.67
CA GLY A 93 -2.01 -14.17 2.50
C GLY A 93 -0.53 -13.91 2.83
N LEU A 94 0.22 -13.30 1.91
CA LEU A 94 1.60 -12.86 2.15
C LEU A 94 1.66 -11.74 3.19
N ILE A 95 0.74 -10.77 3.15
CA ILE A 95 0.63 -9.75 4.20
C ILE A 95 0.30 -10.40 5.54
N ASP A 96 -0.72 -11.25 5.61
CA ASP A 96 -1.10 -11.89 6.87
C ASP A 96 0.06 -12.73 7.44
N LEU A 97 0.79 -13.46 6.60
CA LEU A 97 1.99 -14.20 6.98
C LEU A 97 3.11 -13.28 7.48
N ALA A 98 3.46 -12.24 6.71
CA ALA A 98 4.52 -11.30 7.07
C ALA A 98 4.23 -10.63 8.42
N THR A 99 2.97 -10.41 8.78
CA THR A 99 2.60 -9.76 10.05
C THR A 99 2.78 -10.63 11.28
N ILE A 100 2.70 -11.96 11.14
CA ILE A 100 2.85 -12.93 12.23
C ILE A 100 4.27 -13.52 12.28
N LEU A 101 4.98 -13.54 11.15
CA LEU A 101 6.29 -14.15 10.99
C LEU A 101 7.34 -13.67 12.01
N PRO A 102 7.45 -12.37 12.37
CA PRO A 102 8.43 -11.88 13.34
C PRO A 102 8.48 -12.64 14.65
N LEU A 103 7.32 -12.90 15.26
CA LEU A 103 7.27 -13.61 16.54
C LEU A 103 7.80 -15.03 16.42
N TYR A 104 7.36 -15.77 15.40
CA TYR A 104 7.75 -17.17 15.22
C TYR A 104 9.22 -17.34 14.86
N VAL A 105 9.76 -16.43 14.04
CA VAL A 105 11.19 -16.44 13.68
C VAL A 105 12.05 -16.12 14.90
N MET A 106 11.67 -15.11 15.70
CA MET A 106 12.40 -14.75 16.92
C MET A 106 12.34 -15.86 17.98
N TRP A 107 11.22 -16.59 18.04
CA TRP A 107 11.04 -17.70 18.97
C TRP A 107 11.83 -18.94 18.56
N LEU A 108 11.84 -19.29 17.26
CA LEU A 108 12.52 -20.49 16.75
C LEU A 108 14.04 -20.31 16.62
N TRP A 109 14.51 -19.09 16.36
CA TRP A 109 15.94 -18.75 16.25
C TRP A 109 16.34 -17.58 17.16
N PRO A 110 16.47 -17.81 18.48
CA PRO A 110 16.88 -16.77 19.43
C PRO A 110 18.26 -16.17 19.12
N GLU A 111 19.14 -16.94 18.47
CA GLU A 111 20.48 -16.51 18.06
C GLU A 111 20.47 -15.29 17.12
N ILE A 112 19.39 -15.09 16.34
CA ILE A 112 19.22 -13.91 15.48
C ILE A 112 19.22 -12.63 16.31
N SER A 113 18.61 -12.67 17.50
CA SER A 113 18.56 -11.52 18.40
C SER A 113 19.94 -11.16 18.97
N LEU A 114 20.82 -12.14 19.14
CA LEU A 114 22.09 -11.96 19.83
C LEU A 114 23.21 -11.58 18.85
N ASN A 115 23.25 -12.21 17.67
CA ASN A 115 24.35 -12.08 16.72
C ASN A 115 24.05 -11.12 15.55
N TYR A 116 22.77 -10.86 15.26
CA TYR A 116 22.34 -10.13 14.06
C TYR A 116 21.40 -8.96 14.40
N VAL A 117 21.95 -7.89 15.00
CA VAL A 117 21.19 -6.70 15.41
C VAL A 117 20.37 -6.08 14.27
N PHE A 118 20.90 -6.06 13.04
CA PHE A 118 20.16 -5.58 11.87
C PHE A 118 18.94 -6.44 11.55
N ALA A 119 19.09 -7.77 11.56
CA ALA A 119 18.00 -8.70 11.30
C ALA A 119 16.92 -8.58 12.39
N TRP A 120 17.31 -8.46 13.65
CA TRP A 120 16.40 -8.20 14.76
C TRP A 120 15.56 -6.92 14.54
N ARG A 121 16.22 -5.81 14.18
CA ARG A 121 15.54 -4.54 13.86
C ARG A 121 14.60 -4.67 12.67
N ALA A 122 15.02 -5.38 11.62
CA ALA A 122 14.20 -5.62 10.44
C ALA A 122 12.93 -6.44 10.79
N MET A 123 13.06 -7.51 11.56
CA MET A 123 11.90 -8.31 12.00
C MET A 123 10.93 -7.47 12.84
N ARG A 124 11.44 -6.55 13.69
CA ARG A 124 10.59 -5.60 14.41
C ARG A 124 9.86 -4.63 13.48
N ALA A 125 10.52 -4.13 12.43
CA ALA A 125 9.94 -3.21 11.46
C ALA A 125 8.88 -3.89 10.56
N ILE A 126 9.09 -5.16 10.19
CA ILE A 126 8.10 -5.97 9.44
C ILE A 126 6.74 -5.98 10.12
N ARG A 127 6.70 -5.93 11.47
CA ARG A 127 5.45 -5.85 12.22
C ARG A 127 4.58 -4.66 11.83
N ALA A 128 5.18 -3.52 11.46
CA ALA A 128 4.47 -2.32 11.02
C ALA A 128 3.66 -2.56 9.73
N LEU A 129 4.01 -3.57 8.92
CA LEU A 129 3.24 -3.98 7.74
C LEU A 129 1.81 -4.42 8.10
N ARG A 130 1.50 -4.70 9.37
CA ARG A 130 0.12 -4.99 9.81
C ARG A 130 -0.84 -3.85 9.50
N ILE A 131 -0.35 -2.61 9.36
CA ILE A 131 -1.13 -1.47 8.89
C ILE A 131 -1.80 -1.74 7.52
N LEU A 132 -1.16 -2.55 6.66
CA LEU A 132 -1.70 -2.92 5.35
C LEU A 132 -2.99 -3.74 5.45
N LYS A 133 -3.31 -4.34 6.61
CA LYS A 133 -4.61 -4.99 6.84
C LYS A 133 -5.78 -4.00 6.71
N LEU A 134 -5.57 -2.71 7.00
CA LEU A 134 -6.59 -1.66 6.79
C LEU A 134 -7.00 -1.55 5.32
N LEU A 135 -6.11 -1.85 4.39
CA LEU A 135 -6.42 -1.82 2.96
C LEU A 135 -7.51 -2.85 2.61
N ARG A 136 -7.61 -3.97 3.35
CA ARG A 136 -8.65 -4.97 3.12
C ARG A 136 -10.03 -4.44 3.46
N PHE A 137 -10.16 -3.53 4.43
CA PHE A 137 -11.42 -2.89 4.79
C PHE A 137 -11.96 -1.95 3.70
N MET A 138 -11.12 -1.48 2.77
CA MET A 138 -11.47 -0.48 1.76
C MET A 138 -11.77 -1.15 0.40
N PRO A 139 -13.05 -1.48 0.08
CA PRO A 139 -13.38 -2.21 -1.14
C PRO A 139 -13.09 -1.38 -2.40
N SER A 140 -13.10 -0.06 -2.27
CA SER A 140 -12.76 0.91 -3.31
C SER A 140 -11.32 0.75 -3.82
N LEU A 141 -10.40 0.21 -3.01
CA LEU A 141 -9.04 -0.06 -3.45
C LEU A 141 -8.99 -1.12 -4.56
N ASN A 142 -9.96 -2.02 -4.66
CA ASN A 142 -10.02 -2.97 -5.77
C ASN A 142 -10.34 -2.29 -7.11
N VAL A 143 -11.10 -1.19 -7.09
CA VAL A 143 -11.36 -0.38 -8.30
C VAL A 143 -10.10 0.39 -8.68
N PHE A 144 -9.45 1.01 -7.68
CA PHE A 144 -8.20 1.73 -7.86
C PHE A 144 -7.07 0.83 -8.39
N TRP A 145 -6.88 -0.35 -7.79
CA TRP A 145 -5.89 -1.33 -8.22
C TRP A 145 -6.13 -1.80 -9.65
N ARG A 146 -7.39 -2.07 -10.02
CA ARG A 146 -7.72 -2.44 -11.40
C ARG A 146 -7.41 -1.32 -12.39
N ALA A 147 -7.63 -0.06 -12.01
CA ALA A 147 -7.27 1.08 -12.84
C ALA A 147 -5.75 1.26 -12.99
N ILE A 148 -4.97 1.00 -11.94
CA ILE A 148 -3.50 0.96 -12.05
C ILE A 148 -3.06 -0.16 -13.00
N VAL A 149 -3.60 -1.37 -12.83
CA VAL A 149 -3.25 -2.52 -13.67
C VAL A 149 -3.67 -2.30 -15.13
N SER A 150 -4.77 -1.59 -15.40
CA SER A 150 -5.16 -1.22 -16.76
C SER A 150 -4.28 -0.09 -17.34
N ALA A 151 -3.85 0.85 -16.50
CA ALA A 151 -2.94 1.93 -16.87
C ALA A 151 -1.45 1.52 -16.91
N ARG A 152 -1.11 0.26 -16.55
CA ARG A 152 0.27 -0.18 -16.29
C ARG A 152 1.25 0.15 -17.41
N HIS A 153 0.86 -0.03 -18.66
CA HIS A 153 1.74 0.20 -19.81
C HIS A 153 2.08 1.70 -19.94
N GLN A 154 1.08 2.55 -19.82
CA GLN A 154 1.24 4.00 -19.87
C GLN A 154 2.03 4.53 -18.67
N LEU A 155 1.80 3.98 -17.47
CA LEU A 155 2.58 4.30 -16.27
C LEU A 155 4.06 3.89 -16.42
N ILE A 156 4.34 2.69 -16.96
CA ILE A 156 5.72 2.22 -17.19
C ILE A 156 6.45 3.14 -18.18
N LEU A 157 5.81 3.51 -19.28
CA LEU A 157 6.39 4.44 -20.26
C LEU A 157 6.66 5.81 -19.64
N PHE A 158 5.70 6.32 -18.87
CA PHE A 158 5.80 7.60 -18.19
C PHE A 158 6.95 7.64 -17.18
N TYR A 159 7.03 6.67 -16.25
CA TYR A 159 8.12 6.61 -15.28
C TYR A 159 9.48 6.32 -15.92
N SER A 160 9.52 5.54 -17.02
CA SER A 160 10.74 5.37 -17.82
C SER A 160 11.23 6.69 -18.41
N PHE A 161 10.33 7.50 -18.98
CA PHE A 161 10.67 8.81 -19.52
C PHE A 161 11.20 9.75 -18.44
N ILE A 162 10.56 9.78 -17.27
CA ILE A 162 11.01 10.59 -16.13
C ILE A 162 12.40 10.16 -15.67
N ALA A 163 12.66 8.86 -15.58
CA ALA A 163 13.97 8.35 -15.20
C ALA A 163 15.07 8.81 -16.18
N ILE A 164 14.78 8.80 -17.48
CA ILE A 164 15.71 9.33 -18.50
C ILE A 164 15.98 10.82 -18.28
N VAL A 165 14.94 11.63 -18.06
CA VAL A 165 15.07 13.07 -17.77
C VAL A 165 15.93 13.30 -16.53
N MET A 166 15.68 12.57 -15.43
CA MET A 166 16.46 12.68 -14.20
C MET A 166 17.94 12.36 -14.42
N VAL A 167 18.25 11.31 -15.20
CA VAL A 167 19.64 10.94 -15.54
C VAL A 167 20.31 12.02 -16.39
N ILE A 168 19.62 12.57 -17.39
CA ILE A 168 20.17 13.63 -18.25
C ILE A 168 20.46 14.89 -17.43
N PHE A 169 19.49 15.41 -16.69
CA PHE A 169 19.67 16.63 -15.90
C PHE A 169 20.67 16.43 -14.76
N GLY A 170 20.66 15.28 -14.10
CA GLY A 170 21.67 14.93 -13.11
C GLY A 170 23.08 14.91 -13.70
N SER A 171 23.26 14.33 -14.89
CA SER A 171 24.55 14.30 -15.59
C SER A 171 25.03 15.70 -15.99
N LEU A 172 24.13 16.56 -16.47
CA LEU A 172 24.46 17.95 -16.80
C LEU A 172 24.90 18.74 -15.56
N MET A 173 24.20 18.57 -14.44
CA MET A 173 24.52 19.25 -13.19
C MET A 173 25.84 18.78 -12.58
N TYR A 174 26.13 17.48 -12.70
CA TYR A 174 27.44 16.93 -12.35
C TYR A 174 28.57 17.65 -13.10
N LEU A 175 28.37 17.93 -14.39
CA LEU A 175 29.37 18.60 -15.22
C LEU A 175 29.48 20.11 -14.94
N ILE A 176 28.35 20.79 -14.70
CA ILE A 176 28.28 22.25 -14.62
C ILE A 176 28.65 22.77 -13.23
N GLU A 177 28.15 22.13 -12.17
CA GLU A 177 28.39 22.57 -10.79
C GLU A 177 29.64 21.94 -10.18
N GLY A 178 29.88 20.65 -10.48
CA GLY A 178 31.02 19.91 -9.96
C GLY A 178 31.03 19.67 -8.43
N PRO A 179 32.12 19.12 -7.89
CA PRO A 179 32.19 18.65 -6.50
C PRO A 179 32.08 19.76 -5.45
N GLU A 180 32.45 21.00 -5.79
CA GLU A 180 32.46 22.16 -4.87
C GLU A 180 31.06 22.43 -4.28
N TYR A 181 30.01 22.17 -5.06
CA TYR A 181 28.61 22.40 -4.68
C TYR A 181 27.85 21.11 -4.32
N GLY A 182 28.56 20.04 -3.97
CA GLY A 182 27.96 18.78 -3.55
C GLY A 182 27.62 17.81 -4.69
N PHE A 183 27.80 18.20 -5.96
CA PHE A 183 27.66 17.31 -7.13
C PHE A 183 28.91 16.43 -7.31
N THR A 184 29.26 15.68 -6.26
CA THR A 184 30.50 14.89 -6.14
C THR A 184 30.52 13.62 -6.98
N THR A 185 29.35 13.03 -7.23
CA THR A 185 29.19 11.79 -8.00
C THR A 185 27.95 11.88 -8.88
N LEU A 186 27.92 11.09 -9.96
CA LEU A 186 26.74 11.02 -10.83
C LEU A 186 25.48 10.63 -10.05
N ASN A 187 25.63 9.70 -9.09
CA ASN A 187 24.52 9.26 -8.24
C ASN A 187 23.97 10.40 -7.37
N ALA A 188 24.84 11.23 -6.79
CA ALA A 188 24.43 12.40 -6.01
C ALA A 188 23.69 13.43 -6.88
N SER A 189 24.15 13.66 -8.11
CA SER A 189 23.50 14.59 -9.04
C SER A 189 22.15 14.08 -9.55
N VAL A 190 22.01 12.77 -9.79
CA VAL A 190 20.71 12.16 -10.11
C VAL A 190 19.78 12.18 -8.90
N TYR A 191 20.29 11.96 -7.69
CA TYR A 191 19.53 12.13 -6.46
C TYR A 191 18.97 13.56 -6.33
N TRP A 192 19.80 14.58 -6.59
CA TRP A 192 19.34 15.97 -6.65
C TRP A 192 18.22 16.17 -7.67
N ALA A 193 18.36 15.59 -8.87
CA ALA A 193 17.34 15.68 -9.91
C ALA A 193 16.01 15.03 -9.47
N ILE A 194 16.08 13.87 -8.77
CA ILE A 194 14.92 13.19 -8.20
C ILE A 194 14.23 14.08 -7.16
N VAL A 195 14.97 14.62 -6.19
CA VAL A 195 14.43 15.48 -5.12
C VAL A 195 13.82 16.75 -5.69
N THR A 196 14.41 17.31 -6.74
CA THR A 196 13.95 18.54 -7.39
C THR A 196 12.69 18.31 -8.21
N ILE A 197 12.68 17.29 -9.09
CA ILE A 197 11.54 17.02 -9.98
C ILE A 197 10.31 16.48 -9.23
N THR A 198 10.53 15.79 -8.09
CA THR A 198 9.46 15.34 -7.20
C THR A 198 8.97 16.44 -6.25
N THR A 199 9.49 17.67 -6.39
CA THR A 199 9.13 18.84 -5.57
C THR A 199 9.39 18.68 -4.06
N VAL A 200 10.25 17.73 -3.67
CA VAL A 200 10.61 17.52 -2.26
C VAL A 200 11.57 18.62 -1.80
N GLY A 201 12.63 18.87 -2.57
CA GLY A 201 13.54 20.00 -2.35
C GLY A 201 14.17 20.08 -0.95
N TYR A 202 14.85 19.02 -0.49
CA TYR A 202 15.52 19.02 0.83
C TYR A 202 16.52 20.16 1.03
N GLY A 203 17.13 20.67 -0.05
CA GLY A 203 18.07 21.79 -0.01
C GLY A 203 19.48 21.40 0.46
N ASP A 204 19.77 20.11 0.53
CA ASP A 204 21.07 19.55 0.88
C ASP A 204 22.11 19.66 -0.26
N ILE A 205 21.64 19.63 -1.51
CA ILE A 205 22.42 19.92 -2.71
C ILE A 205 21.67 20.98 -3.53
N THR A 206 22.35 22.04 -3.96
CA THR A 206 21.72 23.14 -4.72
C THR A 206 22.63 23.69 -5.81
N PRO A 207 22.09 24.16 -6.95
CA PRO A 207 22.87 24.85 -7.97
C PRO A 207 23.33 26.24 -7.53
N HIS A 208 24.61 26.53 -7.68
CA HIS A 208 25.18 27.85 -7.41
C HIS A 208 25.54 28.60 -8.70
N THR A 209 25.88 27.88 -9.77
CA THR A 209 26.26 28.51 -11.03
C THR A 209 25.04 29.12 -11.76
N PRO A 210 25.21 30.19 -12.56
CA PRO A 210 24.12 30.75 -13.36
C PRO A 210 23.49 29.71 -14.30
N LEU A 211 24.32 28.88 -14.95
CA LEU A 211 23.85 27.83 -15.86
C LEU A 211 23.09 26.73 -15.12
N GLY A 212 23.59 26.27 -13.98
CA GLY A 212 22.90 25.26 -13.17
C GLY A 212 21.57 25.77 -12.64
N ARG A 213 21.46 27.06 -12.27
CA ARG A 213 20.18 27.67 -11.87
C ARG A 213 19.17 27.74 -13.02
N ILE A 214 19.61 28.03 -14.25
CA ILE A 214 18.74 28.00 -15.43
C ILE A 214 18.22 26.57 -15.67
N LEU A 215 19.11 25.58 -15.66
CA LEU A 215 18.73 24.17 -15.84
C LEU A 215 17.80 23.68 -14.73
N ALA A 216 18.08 24.05 -13.48
CA ALA A 216 17.22 23.71 -12.36
C ALA A 216 15.83 24.35 -12.50
N SER A 217 15.74 25.59 -12.96
CA SER A 217 14.45 26.27 -13.21
C SER A 217 13.64 25.52 -14.26
N ILE A 218 14.27 25.07 -15.35
CA ILE A 218 13.62 24.24 -16.38
C ILE A 218 13.15 22.91 -15.78
N LEU A 219 14.00 22.23 -15.01
CA LEU A 219 13.68 20.95 -14.38
C LEU A 219 12.49 21.06 -13.41
N ILE A 220 12.41 22.15 -12.63
CA ILE A 220 11.31 22.42 -11.70
C ILE A 220 9.99 22.58 -12.46
N LEU A 221 9.96 23.31 -13.58
CA LEU A 221 8.76 23.48 -14.41
C LEU A 221 8.29 22.15 -15.02
N ILE A 222 9.24 21.31 -15.47
CA ILE A 222 8.96 19.95 -15.93
C ILE A 222 8.37 19.11 -14.79
N GLY A 223 8.96 19.17 -13.60
CA GLY A 223 8.49 18.45 -12.40
C GLY A 223 7.06 18.78 -12.02
N TYR A 224 6.69 20.06 -12.04
CA TYR A 224 5.31 20.48 -11.76
C TYR A 224 4.30 19.86 -12.74
N SER A 225 4.66 19.76 -14.02
CA SER A 225 3.82 19.15 -15.05
C SER A 225 3.67 17.63 -14.88
N ILE A 226 4.71 16.97 -14.36
CA ILE A 226 4.77 15.52 -14.17
C ILE A 226 3.79 15.03 -13.10
N ILE A 227 3.57 15.79 -12.01
CA ILE A 227 2.72 15.35 -10.90
C ILE A 227 1.25 15.12 -11.33
N ALA A 228 0.75 15.90 -12.29
CA ALA A 228 -0.64 15.82 -12.75
C ALA A 228 -0.92 14.59 -13.63
N ILE A 229 0.08 14.11 -14.38
CA ILE A 229 -0.09 13.07 -15.40
C ILE A 229 -0.51 11.70 -14.82
N PRO A 230 0.15 11.10 -13.80
CA PRO A 230 -0.24 9.80 -13.28
C PRO A 230 -1.63 9.86 -12.62
N THR A 231 -1.95 10.99 -11.97
CA THR A 231 -3.27 11.23 -11.39
C THR A 231 -4.35 11.28 -12.46
N GLY A 232 -4.14 12.02 -13.55
CA GLY A 232 -5.06 12.07 -14.69
C GLY A 232 -5.23 10.71 -15.37
N LEU A 233 -4.12 9.99 -15.55
CA LEU A 233 -4.12 8.66 -16.16
C LEU A 233 -4.92 7.66 -15.32
N ILE A 234 -4.64 7.57 -14.02
CA ILE A 234 -5.40 6.67 -13.13
C ILE A 234 -6.88 7.08 -13.10
N THR A 235 -7.17 8.39 -13.04
CA THR A 235 -8.55 8.90 -13.02
C THR A 235 -9.33 8.53 -14.29
N THR A 236 -8.71 8.66 -15.47
CA THR A 236 -9.36 8.26 -16.73
C THR A 236 -9.68 6.78 -16.76
N HIS A 237 -8.74 5.91 -16.37
CA HIS A 237 -8.98 4.46 -16.27
C HIS A 237 -10.04 4.10 -15.23
N MET A 238 -10.04 4.76 -14.07
CA MET A 238 -11.09 4.58 -13.07
C MET A 238 -12.46 5.00 -13.62
N THR A 239 -12.55 6.15 -14.27
CA THR A 239 -13.79 6.68 -14.83
C THR A 239 -14.30 5.79 -15.96
N SER A 240 -13.42 5.31 -16.85
CA SER A 240 -13.77 4.35 -17.89
C SER A 240 -14.26 3.02 -17.31
N ALA A 241 -13.65 2.52 -16.23
CA ALA A 241 -14.10 1.30 -15.56
C ALA A 241 -15.49 1.45 -14.92
N LEU A 242 -15.78 2.62 -14.35
CA LEU A 242 -17.12 2.95 -13.81
C LEU A 242 -18.15 3.12 -14.93
N ASN A 243 -17.82 3.83 -16.00
CA ASN A 243 -18.70 4.03 -17.15
C ASN A 243 -19.03 2.71 -17.86
N ARG A 244 -18.06 1.81 -18.00
CA ARG A 244 -18.31 0.47 -18.58
C ARG A 244 -19.28 -0.35 -17.73
N ARG A 245 -19.21 -0.24 -16.40
CA ARG A 245 -20.21 -0.86 -15.49
C ARG A 245 -21.60 -0.25 -15.68
N ARG A 246 -21.70 1.08 -15.82
CA ARG A 246 -22.98 1.75 -16.10
C ARG A 246 -23.57 1.32 -17.44
N GLN A 247 -22.76 1.22 -18.50
CA GLN A 247 -23.20 0.77 -19.82
C GLN A 247 -23.65 -0.71 -19.83
N GLN A 248 -23.00 -1.57 -19.05
CA GLN A 248 -23.42 -2.97 -18.91
C GLN A 248 -24.76 -3.14 -18.19
N ARG A 249 -25.24 -2.10 -17.50
CA ARG A 249 -26.50 -2.08 -16.76
C ARG A 249 -27.62 -1.31 -17.45
N LEU A 250 -27.49 -1.05 -18.76
CA LEU A 250 -28.59 -0.53 -19.56
C LEU A 250 -29.75 -1.53 -19.60
N CYS A 251 -30.98 -1.04 -19.44
CA CYS A 251 -32.16 -1.89 -19.57
C CYS A 251 -32.28 -2.42 -21.01
N PRO A 252 -32.38 -3.74 -21.24
CA PRO A 252 -32.44 -4.30 -22.60
C PRO A 252 -33.72 -3.90 -23.36
N GLN A 253 -34.80 -3.57 -22.65
CA GLN A 253 -36.08 -3.19 -23.27
C GLN A 253 -36.18 -1.70 -23.63
N CYS A 254 -35.84 -0.78 -22.72
CA CYS A 254 -36.02 0.66 -22.93
C CYS A 254 -34.71 1.45 -23.05
N GLN A 255 -33.56 0.79 -22.92
CA GLN A 255 -32.21 1.40 -22.94
C GLN A 255 -31.98 2.50 -21.88
N GLN A 256 -32.87 2.63 -20.90
CA GLN A 256 -32.66 3.52 -19.76
C GLN A 256 -31.45 3.03 -18.95
N GLY A 257 -30.61 3.97 -18.50
CA GLY A 257 -29.48 3.70 -17.61
C GLY A 257 -29.72 4.24 -16.19
N ASP A 258 -28.63 4.39 -15.45
CA ASP A 258 -28.59 5.04 -14.12
C ASP A 258 -29.57 4.41 -13.10
N HIS A 259 -29.60 3.08 -13.08
CA HIS A 259 -30.34 2.32 -12.08
C HIS A 259 -29.54 2.22 -10.78
N ASP A 260 -30.25 2.21 -9.65
CA ASP A 260 -29.66 1.99 -8.32
C ASP A 260 -28.78 0.73 -8.31
N ASP A 261 -27.68 0.74 -7.54
CA ASP A 261 -26.71 -0.37 -7.52
C ASP A 261 -27.36 -1.71 -7.13
N ASN A 262 -28.49 -1.69 -6.40
CA ASN A 262 -29.24 -2.88 -6.01
C ASN A 262 -30.56 -3.08 -6.78
N ALA A 263 -30.86 -2.27 -7.79
CA ALA A 263 -32.08 -2.39 -8.58
C ALA A 263 -32.11 -3.71 -9.38
N ARG A 264 -33.19 -4.48 -9.22
CA ARG A 264 -33.44 -5.71 -10.00
C ARG A 264 -34.28 -5.45 -11.25
N PHE A 265 -35.03 -4.35 -11.25
CA PHE A 265 -35.92 -3.95 -12.31
C PHE A 265 -35.65 -2.50 -12.71
N CYS A 266 -35.85 -2.18 -13.97
CA CYS A 266 -35.74 -0.84 -14.51
C CYS A 266 -36.81 0.07 -13.88
N HIS A 267 -36.42 1.24 -13.37
CA HIS A 267 -37.36 2.20 -12.78
C HIS A 267 -38.33 2.82 -13.80
N ALA A 268 -37.99 2.82 -15.08
CA ALA A 268 -38.80 3.44 -16.14
C ALA A 268 -39.83 2.46 -16.75
N CYS A 269 -39.42 1.22 -17.02
CA CYS A 269 -40.26 0.24 -17.74
C CYS A 269 -40.57 -1.04 -16.97
N GLY A 270 -40.00 -1.23 -15.78
CA GLY A 270 -40.21 -2.43 -14.96
C GLY A 270 -39.52 -3.71 -15.46
N HIS A 271 -38.77 -3.67 -16.57
CA HIS A 271 -38.06 -4.84 -17.10
C HIS A 271 -36.90 -5.28 -16.19
N ALA A 272 -36.64 -6.59 -16.11
CA ALA A 272 -35.56 -7.13 -15.29
C ALA A 272 -34.18 -6.70 -15.83
N LEU A 273 -33.31 -6.20 -14.95
CA LEU A 273 -31.98 -5.74 -15.33
C LEU A 273 -30.99 -6.91 -15.41
N PRO A 274 -30.01 -6.86 -16.34
CA PRO A 274 -28.91 -7.81 -16.36
C PRO A 274 -28.12 -7.74 -15.05
N LYS A 275 -27.74 -8.91 -14.53
CA LYS A 275 -27.03 -9.08 -13.26
C LYS A 275 -25.60 -8.52 -13.32
#